data_AF-Q5E7D2-F1
#
_entry.id   AF-Q5E7D2-F1
#
_cell.length_a   1.000
_cell.length_b   1.000
_cell.length_c   1.000
_cell.angle_alpha   90.00
_cell.angle_beta   90.00
_cell.angle_gamma   90.00
#
_symmetry.space_group_name_H-M   'P 1'
#
loop_
_entity.id
_entity.type
_entity.pdbx_description
1 polymer ?
#
loop_
_entity_poly.entity_id
_entity_poly.type
_entity_poly.pdbx_seq_one_letter_code
_entity_poly.pdbx_strand_id
1 'polypeptide(L)'
;MKTKSEKGAVVLIMTSLLILAALILSLGTYKSTFYQIKRAQNEVLAKQGHWRAEGAIECLLSNLITKNISPILTSTPSECDIYAQPIESFKVELNDKIYTAETTSSNQTIQKSFIANSSIGNGSIQTVGDLKFIGTVAIRPDALNEKVSGNNYKCVSVAFSNSITFKHNSTHGSSSRTNGLEVSDPMPNGPFDGFNGNCHSDYKTIISKTTNGSDTIETINAHDILPGESNPLPFKNDFVPDLNLDPFYNLFNLPKNTENILKVSQNTEEFVYKKITSATSCSQEINNHFTGTNKNKGLWLHGHCYINSPLDLQSNDSQILVIQDGAFALFGAMNFKGTTYHIVDMSNSIVANNISNYWNKSHGSTASSALSEFVEPTTTSIMFYSSAPKGGVIYDVSGGISTIVGDISLEFHAESNPYFQDGKYQWKKGSWNDL
;
A
#
# COMPACT_ATOMS: atom_id res chain seq x y z
N MET A 1 35.39 87.25 -56.74
CA MET A 1 35.33 86.54 -55.43
C MET A 1 34.18 85.54 -55.44
N LYS A 2 34.50 84.24 -55.59
CA LYS A 2 33.55 83.11 -55.54
C LYS A 2 33.57 82.53 -54.13
N THR A 3 32.57 82.80 -53.29
CA THR A 3 32.45 82.15 -51.95
C THR A 3 30.99 81.94 -51.50
N LYS A 4 30.05 81.69 -52.44
CA LYS A 4 28.67 81.26 -52.11
C LYS A 4 28.36 79.80 -52.42
N SER A 5 29.23 79.08 -53.13
CA SER A 5 28.96 77.71 -53.61
C SER A 5 29.34 76.58 -52.64
N GLU A 6 30.14 76.85 -51.60
CA GLU A 6 30.71 75.79 -50.75
C GLU A 6 29.86 75.46 -49.50
N LYS A 7 29.05 76.40 -49.00
CA LYS A 7 28.19 76.16 -47.82
C LYS A 7 27.06 75.15 -48.09
N GLY A 8 26.54 75.10 -49.32
CA GLY A 8 25.49 74.15 -49.71
C GLY A 8 25.99 72.71 -49.78
N ALA A 9 27.20 72.50 -50.30
CA ALA A 9 27.80 71.17 -50.43
C ALA A 9 28.11 70.53 -49.06
N VAL A 10 28.63 71.32 -48.11
CA VAL A 10 28.93 70.85 -46.74
C VAL A 10 27.67 70.43 -45.98
N VAL A 11 26.57 71.17 -46.12
CA VAL A 11 25.29 70.81 -45.49
C VAL A 11 24.74 69.50 -46.06
N LEU A 12 24.85 69.29 -47.38
CA LEU A 12 24.39 68.08 -48.06
C LEU A 12 25.19 66.83 -47.66
N ILE A 13 26.50 66.97 -47.46
CA ILE A 13 27.37 65.89 -46.96
C ILE A 13 27.02 65.56 -45.51
N MET A 14 26.84 66.57 -44.65
CA MET A 14 26.50 66.36 -43.25
C MET A 14 25.11 65.73 -43.07
N THR A 15 24.11 66.17 -43.82
CA THR A 15 22.78 65.54 -43.78
C THR A 15 22.82 64.11 -44.33
N SER A 16 23.61 63.85 -45.38
CA SER A 16 23.81 62.49 -45.90
C SER A 16 24.45 61.57 -44.86
N LEU A 17 25.50 62.02 -44.17
CA LEU A 17 26.17 61.27 -43.10
C LEU A 17 25.24 61.02 -41.90
N LEU A 18 24.44 62.00 -41.51
CA LEU A 18 23.45 61.86 -40.43
C LEU A 18 22.36 60.85 -40.78
N ILE A 19 21.85 60.87 -42.02
CA ILE A 19 20.88 59.90 -42.51
C ILE A 19 21.49 58.49 -42.51
N LEU A 20 22.76 58.36 -42.91
CA LEU A 20 23.47 57.08 -42.94
C LEU A 20 23.69 56.52 -41.52
N ALA A 21 24.09 57.38 -40.57
CA ALA A 21 24.22 57.00 -39.16
C ALA A 21 22.88 56.60 -38.55
N ALA A 22 21.81 57.35 -38.83
CA ALA A 22 20.45 57.03 -38.38
C ALA A 22 19.95 55.70 -38.96
N LEU A 23 20.27 55.42 -40.23
CA LEU A 23 19.93 54.16 -40.90
C LEU A 23 20.67 52.96 -40.28
N ILE A 24 21.97 53.10 -39.98
CA ILE A 24 22.75 52.04 -39.33
C ILE A 24 22.19 51.74 -37.94
N LEU A 25 21.88 52.78 -37.16
CA LEU A 25 21.28 52.63 -35.84
C LEU A 25 19.90 51.95 -35.91
N SER A 26 19.05 52.32 -36.87
CA SER A 26 17.72 51.71 -37.03
C SER A 26 17.76 50.26 -37.52
N LEU A 27 18.70 49.91 -38.42
CA LEU A 27 18.92 48.51 -38.79
C LEU A 27 19.49 47.68 -37.62
N GLY A 28 20.39 48.27 -36.83
CA GLY A 28 20.97 47.62 -35.66
C GLY A 28 19.91 47.30 -34.60
N THR A 29 19.05 48.25 -34.28
CA THR A 29 17.93 48.05 -33.33
C THR A 29 16.91 47.05 -33.85
N TYR A 30 16.54 47.12 -35.14
CA TYR A 30 15.64 46.16 -35.78
C TYR A 30 16.13 44.72 -35.67
N LYS A 31 17.43 44.46 -35.92
CA LYS A 31 17.99 43.10 -35.78
C LYS A 31 17.88 42.57 -34.34
N SER A 32 18.16 43.43 -33.36
CA SER A 32 18.08 43.06 -31.95
C SER A 32 16.64 42.76 -31.52
N THR A 33 15.69 43.63 -31.86
CA THR A 33 14.27 43.42 -31.51
C THR A 33 13.70 42.20 -32.25
N PHE A 34 14.03 42.01 -33.52
CA PHE A 34 13.60 40.84 -34.28
C PHE A 34 14.12 39.53 -33.68
N TYR A 35 15.39 39.50 -33.23
CA TYR A 35 15.95 38.34 -32.55
C TYR A 35 15.21 38.06 -31.22
N GLN A 36 14.95 39.08 -30.42
CA GLN A 36 14.21 38.93 -29.16
C GLN A 36 12.78 38.43 -29.40
N ILE A 37 12.09 38.93 -30.43
CA ILE A 37 10.76 38.46 -30.82
C ILE A 37 10.79 36.97 -31.17
N LYS A 38 11.76 36.53 -31.98
CA LYS A 38 11.89 35.10 -32.33
C LYS A 38 12.16 34.23 -31.11
N ARG A 39 13.02 34.68 -30.19
CA ARG A 39 13.30 33.96 -28.95
C ARG A 39 12.04 33.82 -28.09
N ALA A 40 11.30 34.92 -27.92
CA ALA A 40 10.05 34.92 -27.16
C ALA A 40 8.99 34.01 -27.80
N GLN A 41 8.87 34.02 -29.13
CA GLN A 41 7.95 33.12 -29.86
C GLN A 41 8.31 31.64 -29.63
N ASN A 42 9.59 31.29 -29.72
CA ASN A 42 10.03 29.92 -29.47
C ASN A 42 9.77 29.48 -28.03
N GLU A 43 9.96 30.38 -27.06
CA GLU A 43 9.67 30.10 -25.65
C GLU A 43 8.18 29.90 -25.39
N VAL A 44 7.32 30.73 -26.01
CA VAL A 44 5.87 30.57 -25.93
C VAL A 44 5.43 29.24 -26.55
N LEU A 45 5.95 28.88 -27.72
CA LEU A 45 5.64 27.60 -28.37
C LEU A 45 6.10 26.42 -27.51
N ALA A 46 7.30 26.49 -26.93
CA ALA A 46 7.79 25.47 -26.01
C ALA A 46 6.90 25.35 -24.76
N LYS A 47 6.48 26.47 -24.15
CA LYS A 47 5.58 26.45 -22.99
C LYS A 47 4.20 25.91 -23.34
N GLN A 48 3.67 26.22 -24.51
CA GLN A 48 2.42 25.63 -24.98
C GLN A 48 2.53 24.11 -25.13
N GLY A 49 3.64 23.61 -25.72
CA GLY A 49 3.90 22.17 -25.80
C GLY A 49 3.98 21.50 -24.43
N HIS A 50 4.74 22.12 -23.51
CA HIS A 50 4.89 21.66 -22.12
C HIS A 50 3.53 21.52 -21.40
N TRP A 51 2.74 22.59 -21.37
CA TRP A 51 1.44 22.59 -20.67
C TRP A 51 0.42 21.64 -21.31
N ARG A 52 0.47 21.44 -22.64
CA ARG A 52 -0.37 20.43 -23.31
C ARG A 52 0.02 19.01 -22.91
N ALA A 53 1.33 18.70 -22.93
CA ALA A 53 1.83 17.39 -22.53
C ALA A 53 1.48 17.08 -21.07
N GLU A 54 1.63 18.04 -20.16
CA GLU A 54 1.26 17.90 -18.76
C GLU A 54 -0.27 17.78 -18.57
N GLY A 55 -1.06 18.63 -19.25
CA GLY A 55 -2.52 18.57 -19.19
C GLY A 55 -3.12 17.26 -19.69
N ALA A 56 -2.49 16.60 -20.66
CA ALA A 56 -2.90 15.27 -21.12
C ALA A 56 -2.72 14.20 -20.03
N ILE A 57 -1.63 14.27 -19.26
CA ILE A 57 -1.34 13.35 -18.16
C ILE A 57 -2.30 13.62 -16.97
N GLU A 58 -2.59 14.88 -16.67
CA GLU A 58 -3.62 15.26 -15.68
C GLU A 58 -5.03 14.78 -16.05
N CYS A 59 -5.39 14.93 -17.34
CA CYS A 59 -6.67 14.42 -17.84
C CYS A 59 -6.73 12.88 -17.76
N LEU A 60 -5.63 12.18 -18.07
CA LEU A 60 -5.55 10.73 -17.86
C LEU A 60 -5.81 10.40 -16.40
N LEU A 61 -5.08 11.00 -15.45
CA LEU A 61 -5.24 10.67 -14.04
C LEU A 61 -6.66 10.96 -13.55
N SER A 62 -7.24 12.08 -13.99
CA SER A 62 -8.64 12.42 -13.69
C SER A 62 -9.62 11.37 -14.22
N ASN A 63 -9.41 10.87 -15.44
CA ASN A 63 -10.19 9.78 -16.01
C ASN A 63 -9.94 8.45 -15.29
N LEU A 64 -8.71 8.19 -14.85
CA LEU A 64 -8.38 6.99 -14.08
C LEU A 64 -9.02 6.98 -12.70
N ILE A 65 -9.19 8.15 -12.08
CA ILE A 65 -9.90 8.32 -10.81
C ILE A 65 -11.42 8.20 -11.03
N THR A 66 -11.96 8.84 -12.06
CA THR A 66 -13.42 8.93 -12.26
C THR A 66 -14.00 7.74 -13.01
N LYS A 67 -13.25 7.09 -13.90
CA LYS A 67 -13.68 5.99 -14.78
C LYS A 67 -12.84 4.74 -14.50
N ASN A 68 -13.45 3.56 -14.60
CA ASN A 68 -12.74 2.27 -14.47
C ASN A 68 -12.06 1.91 -15.80
N ILE A 69 -11.07 2.71 -16.20
CA ILE A 69 -10.25 2.46 -17.39
C ILE A 69 -8.90 1.87 -16.99
N SER A 70 -8.30 1.07 -17.88
CA SER A 70 -6.94 0.56 -17.68
C SER A 70 -5.94 1.72 -17.65
N PRO A 71 -4.97 1.72 -16.71
CA PRO A 71 -3.91 2.73 -16.66
C PRO A 71 -2.89 2.56 -17.79
N ILE A 72 -2.70 1.34 -18.29
CA ILE A 72 -1.75 1.04 -19.36
C ILE A 72 -2.38 1.41 -20.69
N LEU A 73 -1.86 2.47 -21.31
CA LEU A 73 -2.34 3.03 -22.57
C LEU A 73 -1.15 3.37 -23.47
N THR A 74 -1.29 3.12 -24.76
CA THR A 74 -0.32 3.45 -25.82
C THR A 74 -0.75 4.63 -26.68
N SER A 75 -1.88 5.24 -26.33
CA SER A 75 -2.45 6.41 -27.00
C SER A 75 -3.21 7.24 -25.98
N THR A 76 -3.34 8.54 -26.23
CA THR A 76 -4.17 9.39 -25.39
C THR A 76 -5.64 8.97 -25.44
N PRO A 77 -6.35 8.99 -24.30
CA PRO A 77 -7.81 8.93 -24.31
C PRO A 77 -8.36 10.03 -25.22
N SER A 78 -9.37 9.73 -26.04
CA SER A 78 -9.97 10.69 -26.98
C SER A 78 -10.53 11.94 -26.30
N GLU A 79 -10.91 11.81 -25.03
CA GLU A 79 -11.42 12.88 -24.17
C GLU A 79 -10.31 13.82 -23.66
N CYS A 80 -9.07 13.35 -23.71
CA CYS A 80 -7.87 14.09 -23.33
C CYS A 80 -7.11 14.66 -24.53
N ASP A 81 -7.59 14.41 -25.74
CA ASP A 81 -7.03 15.01 -26.96
C ASP A 81 -7.60 16.42 -27.14
N ILE A 82 -6.76 17.42 -26.91
CA ILE A 82 -7.15 18.82 -27.08
C ILE A 82 -6.99 19.15 -28.57
N TYR A 83 -8.11 19.15 -29.30
CA TYR A 83 -8.27 19.34 -30.76
C TYR A 83 -7.48 20.50 -31.43
N ALA A 84 -6.77 21.34 -30.69
CA ALA A 84 -6.02 22.50 -31.22
C ALA A 84 -4.62 22.14 -31.79
N GLN A 85 -3.96 21.10 -31.26
CA GLN A 85 -2.66 20.57 -31.72
C GLN A 85 -2.53 19.11 -31.22
N PRO A 86 -2.17 18.14 -32.07
CA PRO A 86 -2.14 16.73 -31.67
C PRO A 86 -1.00 16.45 -30.68
N ILE A 87 -1.26 15.50 -29.80
CA ILE A 87 -0.24 14.87 -28.98
C ILE A 87 0.54 13.91 -29.89
N GLU A 88 1.86 14.07 -29.94
CA GLU A 88 2.72 13.31 -30.86
C GLU A 88 2.93 11.89 -30.37
N SER A 89 3.09 11.72 -29.05
CA SER A 89 3.21 10.42 -28.40
C SER A 89 2.61 10.43 -27.01
N PHE A 90 2.05 9.30 -26.61
CA PHE A 90 1.54 9.07 -25.26
C PHE A 90 1.76 7.62 -24.89
N LYS A 91 2.34 7.36 -23.73
CA LYS A 91 2.49 6.01 -23.21
C LYS A 91 2.41 6.00 -21.69
N VAL A 92 1.90 4.90 -21.14
CA VAL A 92 1.94 4.61 -19.71
C VAL A 92 2.53 3.23 -19.50
N GLU A 93 3.59 3.18 -18.70
CA GLU A 93 4.29 1.95 -18.33
C GLU A 93 4.17 1.70 -16.83
N LEU A 94 4.14 0.43 -16.41
CA LEU A 94 4.11 0.02 -15.00
C LEU A 94 5.43 -0.65 -14.63
N ASN A 95 6.12 -0.11 -13.62
CA ASN A 95 7.32 -0.71 -13.02
C ASN A 95 7.16 -0.71 -11.50
N ASP A 96 7.29 -1.87 -10.85
CA ASP A 96 7.25 -2.01 -9.37
C ASP A 96 6.16 -1.18 -8.69
N LYS A 97 4.90 -1.36 -9.13
CA LYS A 97 3.69 -0.68 -8.62
C LYS A 97 3.60 0.83 -8.93
N ILE A 98 4.56 1.40 -9.67
CA ILE A 98 4.56 2.81 -10.10
C ILE A 98 4.21 2.89 -11.59
N TYR A 99 3.15 3.62 -11.90
CA TYR A 99 2.79 3.97 -13.26
C TYR A 99 3.55 5.22 -13.67
N THR A 100 4.14 5.20 -14.86
CA THR A 100 4.84 6.34 -15.42
C THR A 100 4.24 6.68 -16.76
N ALA A 101 3.58 7.84 -16.82
CA ALA A 101 3.02 8.40 -18.03
C ALA A 101 4.02 9.35 -18.68
N GLU A 102 4.23 9.17 -19.97
CA GLU A 102 5.11 9.99 -20.81
C GLU A 102 4.31 10.52 -22.00
N THR A 103 4.35 11.84 -22.19
CA THR A 103 3.66 12.53 -23.27
C THR A 103 4.60 13.46 -24.00
N THR A 104 4.56 13.48 -25.33
CA THR A 104 5.29 14.43 -26.16
C THR A 104 4.34 15.33 -26.96
N SER A 105 4.56 16.65 -26.90
CA SER A 105 3.87 17.62 -27.74
C SER A 105 4.81 18.76 -28.13
N SER A 106 4.90 19.09 -29.42
CA SER A 106 5.75 20.18 -29.92
C SER A 106 7.22 20.06 -29.49
N ASN A 107 7.78 18.85 -29.58
CA ASN A 107 9.14 18.50 -29.09
C ASN A 107 9.36 18.72 -27.58
N GLN A 108 8.31 18.81 -26.77
CA GLN A 108 8.41 18.82 -25.32
C GLN A 108 7.90 17.48 -24.78
N THR A 109 8.78 16.74 -24.12
CA THR A 109 8.45 15.47 -23.48
C THR A 109 8.31 15.69 -21.98
N ILE A 110 7.17 15.28 -21.43
CA ILE A 110 6.86 15.35 -20.01
C ILE A 110 6.61 13.95 -19.48
N GLN A 111 7.22 13.65 -18.34
CA GLN A 111 7.09 12.39 -17.66
C GLN A 111 6.59 12.64 -16.24
N LYS A 112 5.56 11.90 -15.84
CA LYS A 112 4.95 11.98 -14.52
C LYS A 112 4.66 10.57 -14.01
N SER A 113 4.77 10.38 -12.71
CA SER A 113 4.50 9.10 -12.06
C SER A 113 3.31 9.19 -11.13
N PHE A 114 2.46 8.18 -11.16
CA PHE A 114 1.33 8.00 -10.26
C PHE A 114 1.31 6.56 -9.75
N ILE A 115 0.67 6.33 -8.61
CA ILE A 115 0.55 5.03 -7.97
C ILE A 115 -0.92 4.67 -7.82
N ALA A 116 -1.26 3.40 -7.89
CA ALA A 116 -2.59 2.97 -7.47
C ALA A 116 -2.74 3.26 -5.97
N ASN A 117 -3.79 3.99 -5.58
CA ASN A 117 -4.08 4.26 -4.16
C ASN A 117 -5.09 3.23 -3.64
N SER A 118 -4.89 1.97 -4.02
CA SER A 118 -5.85 0.92 -3.74
C SER A 118 -5.31 0.08 -2.59
N SER A 119 -6.11 -0.04 -1.54
CA SER A 119 -5.84 -0.99 -0.47
C SER A 119 -6.23 -2.43 -0.86
N ILE A 120 -6.74 -2.63 -2.09
CA ILE A 120 -7.14 -3.93 -2.65
C ILE A 120 -5.90 -4.69 -3.12
N GLY A 121 -5.90 -6.00 -2.88
CA GLY A 121 -4.82 -6.90 -3.27
C GLY A 121 -3.61 -6.88 -2.33
N ASN A 122 -3.71 -6.19 -1.20
CA ASN A 122 -2.70 -6.25 -0.14
C ASN A 122 -2.78 -7.57 0.64
N GLY A 123 -3.86 -8.32 0.46
CA GLY A 123 -4.07 -9.61 1.10
C GLY A 123 -4.81 -9.49 2.42
N SER A 124 -5.50 -10.58 2.75
CA SER A 124 -6.25 -10.66 4.00
C SER A 124 -5.36 -10.74 5.23
N ILE A 125 -4.16 -11.28 5.07
CA ILE A 125 -3.10 -11.28 6.07
C ILE A 125 -1.84 -10.69 5.44
N GLN A 126 -1.18 -9.79 6.16
CA GLN A 126 0.13 -9.27 5.80
C GLN A 126 1.13 -9.61 6.91
N THR A 127 2.32 -10.10 6.58
CA THR A 127 3.35 -10.39 7.58
C THR A 127 4.76 -10.06 7.11
N VAL A 128 5.49 -9.28 7.89
CA VAL A 128 6.90 -8.98 7.65
C VAL A 128 7.83 -10.00 8.33
N GLY A 129 7.36 -10.61 9.42
CA GLY A 129 8.05 -11.70 10.11
C GLY A 129 7.52 -13.06 9.70
N ASP A 130 7.92 -14.07 10.47
CA ASP A 130 7.42 -15.44 10.29
C ASP A 130 5.99 -15.57 10.81
N LEU A 131 5.16 -16.28 10.06
CA LEU A 131 3.80 -16.61 10.48
C LEU A 131 3.57 -18.11 10.47
N LYS A 132 3.11 -18.64 11.60
CA LYS A 132 2.76 -20.04 11.77
C LYS A 132 1.26 -20.21 11.94
N PHE A 133 0.66 -21.08 11.14
CA PHE A 133 -0.69 -21.57 11.35
C PHE A 133 -0.62 -22.98 11.93
N ILE A 134 -1.28 -23.21 13.07
CA ILE A 134 -1.32 -24.52 13.74
C ILE A 134 -2.77 -24.94 13.96
N GLY A 135 -3.26 -25.93 13.20
CA GLY A 135 -4.64 -26.42 13.29
C GLY A 135 -5.33 -26.46 11.94
N THR A 136 -6.56 -25.94 11.86
CA THR A 136 -7.28 -25.81 10.57
C THR A 136 -7.53 -24.36 10.19
N VAL A 137 -7.37 -24.03 8.91
CA VAL A 137 -7.43 -22.67 8.38
C VAL A 137 -8.39 -22.62 7.19
N ALA A 138 -9.37 -21.73 7.23
CA ALA A 138 -10.18 -21.38 6.08
C ALA A 138 -10.07 -19.89 5.80
N ILE A 139 -9.74 -19.53 4.56
CA ILE A 139 -9.59 -18.14 4.13
C ILE A 139 -10.54 -17.87 2.97
N ARG A 140 -11.35 -16.80 3.11
CA ARG A 140 -12.01 -16.13 1.99
C ARG A 140 -11.19 -14.86 1.70
N PRO A 141 -10.36 -14.88 0.64
CA PRO A 141 -9.25 -13.96 0.50
C PRO A 141 -9.70 -12.59 -0.03
N ASP A 142 -8.74 -11.67 -0.09
CA ASP A 142 -8.80 -10.47 -0.91
C ASP A 142 -8.63 -10.83 -2.41
N ALA A 143 -8.97 -9.92 -3.31
CA ALA A 143 -8.81 -10.12 -4.76
C ALA A 143 -8.42 -8.83 -5.47
N LEU A 144 -7.47 -8.92 -6.40
CA LEU A 144 -7.13 -7.82 -7.29
C LEU A 144 -8.32 -7.49 -8.20
N ASN A 145 -8.41 -6.23 -8.64
CA ASN A 145 -9.37 -5.82 -9.66
C ASN A 145 -9.13 -6.46 -11.04
N GLU A 146 -7.97 -7.09 -11.24
CA GLU A 146 -7.59 -7.75 -12.48
C GLU A 146 -8.19 -9.16 -12.59
N LYS A 147 -8.91 -9.39 -13.68
CA LYS A 147 -9.43 -10.72 -14.04
C LYS A 147 -8.35 -11.52 -14.76
N VAL A 148 -8.20 -12.78 -14.38
CA VAL A 148 -7.37 -13.75 -15.12
C VAL A 148 -8.13 -14.21 -16.37
N SER A 149 -9.36 -14.69 -16.18
CA SER A 149 -10.23 -15.17 -17.25
C SER A 149 -11.69 -15.21 -16.80
N GLY A 150 -12.63 -14.77 -17.65
CA GLY A 150 -14.05 -14.80 -17.33
C GLY A 150 -14.38 -14.06 -16.02
N ASN A 151 -14.90 -14.79 -15.02
CA ASN A 151 -15.20 -14.26 -13.69
C ASN A 151 -14.17 -14.68 -12.62
N ASN A 152 -13.00 -15.16 -13.04
CA ASN A 152 -11.92 -15.59 -12.16
C ASN A 152 -10.89 -14.48 -11.97
N TYR A 153 -10.50 -14.27 -10.72
CA TYR A 153 -9.61 -13.20 -10.29
C TYR A 153 -8.30 -13.75 -9.70
N LYS A 154 -7.27 -12.91 -9.70
CA LYS A 154 -6.05 -13.12 -8.91
C LYS A 154 -6.38 -12.78 -7.45
N CYS A 155 -6.31 -13.76 -6.56
CA CYS A 155 -6.59 -13.54 -5.14
C CYS A 155 -5.32 -13.43 -4.33
N VAL A 156 -5.43 -12.76 -3.19
CA VAL A 156 -4.33 -12.62 -2.24
C VAL A 156 -4.85 -13.01 -0.86
N SER A 157 -4.44 -14.19 -0.40
CA SER A 157 -4.73 -14.69 0.95
C SER A 157 -3.76 -14.09 1.95
N VAL A 158 -2.46 -14.24 1.67
CA VAL A 158 -1.38 -13.83 2.56
C VAL A 158 -0.28 -13.15 1.73
N ALA A 159 0.07 -11.91 2.06
CA ALA A 159 1.28 -11.27 1.55
C ALA A 159 2.37 -11.36 2.63
N PHE A 160 3.57 -11.79 2.26
CA PHE A 160 4.62 -12.07 3.25
C PHE A 160 6.03 -11.77 2.75
N SER A 161 6.90 -11.29 3.64
CA SER A 161 8.30 -11.02 3.31
C SER A 161 9.30 -12.03 3.87
N ASN A 162 8.88 -12.89 4.82
CA ASN A 162 9.74 -13.93 5.39
C ASN A 162 9.18 -15.34 5.15
N SER A 163 8.81 -16.09 6.19
CA SER A 163 8.29 -17.45 6.04
C SER A 163 6.84 -17.60 6.49
N ILE A 164 6.12 -18.50 5.82
CA ILE A 164 4.83 -19.03 6.27
C ILE A 164 5.00 -20.51 6.55
N THR A 165 4.63 -20.94 7.75
CA THR A 165 4.54 -22.36 8.11
C THR A 165 3.09 -22.73 8.37
N PHE A 166 2.60 -23.77 7.70
CA PHE A 166 1.35 -24.43 8.06
C PHE A 166 1.66 -25.75 8.75
N LYS A 167 1.03 -25.97 9.92
CA LYS A 167 1.11 -27.21 10.67
C LYS A 167 -0.30 -27.69 11.00
N HIS A 168 -0.67 -28.88 10.55
CA HIS A 168 -1.87 -29.56 11.03
C HIS A 168 -1.52 -30.64 12.04
N ASN A 169 -2.07 -30.55 13.24
CA ASN A 169 -2.16 -31.66 14.19
C ASN A 169 -3.60 -31.84 14.67
N SER A 170 -3.96 -33.06 15.07
CA SER A 170 -5.32 -33.38 15.51
C SER A 170 -5.70 -32.75 16.86
N THR A 171 -4.72 -32.31 17.65
CA THR A 171 -4.93 -31.67 18.96
C THR A 171 -5.48 -30.25 18.83
N HIS A 172 -5.04 -29.50 17.82
CA HIS A 172 -5.41 -28.09 17.63
C HIS A 172 -6.25 -27.85 16.37
N GLY A 173 -6.47 -28.87 15.55
CA GLY A 173 -7.38 -28.82 14.40
C GLY A 173 -8.43 -29.90 14.47
N SER A 174 -9.66 -29.54 14.87
CA SER A 174 -10.75 -30.50 15.10
C SER A 174 -11.99 -30.26 14.23
N SER A 175 -11.96 -29.22 13.39
CA SER A 175 -13.10 -28.86 12.54
C SER A 175 -13.57 -30.01 11.64
N SER A 176 -14.85 -30.04 11.28
CA SER A 176 -15.41 -30.97 10.29
C SER A 176 -14.95 -30.71 8.85
N ARG A 177 -14.02 -29.76 8.64
CA ARG A 177 -13.47 -29.42 7.33
C ARG A 177 -12.73 -30.60 6.72
N THR A 178 -12.78 -30.71 5.40
CA THR A 178 -12.08 -31.76 4.66
C THR A 178 -10.57 -31.54 4.68
N ASN A 179 -10.14 -30.28 4.54
CA ASN A 179 -8.73 -29.90 4.43
C ASN A 179 -8.21 -29.26 5.73
N GLY A 180 -6.89 -29.27 5.88
CA GLY A 180 -6.18 -28.58 6.95
C GLY A 180 -6.14 -27.08 6.68
N LEU A 181 -5.69 -26.68 5.49
CA LEU A 181 -5.77 -25.31 5.00
C LEU A 181 -6.58 -25.28 3.71
N GLU A 182 -7.53 -24.37 3.62
CA GLU A 182 -8.36 -24.18 2.43
C GLU A 182 -8.60 -22.70 2.12
N VAL A 183 -8.27 -22.31 0.90
CA VAL A 183 -8.60 -21.01 0.34
C VAL A 183 -9.77 -21.16 -0.62
N SER A 184 -10.85 -20.44 -0.31
CA SER A 184 -12.12 -20.49 -1.05
C SER A 184 -12.35 -19.19 -1.83
N ASP A 185 -13.51 -19.02 -2.44
CA ASP A 185 -13.82 -17.79 -3.18
C ASP A 185 -13.98 -16.59 -2.21
N PRO A 186 -13.55 -15.37 -2.61
CA PRO A 186 -13.75 -14.18 -1.80
C PRO A 186 -15.20 -13.96 -1.41
N MET A 187 -15.45 -13.22 -0.33
CA MET A 187 -16.79 -12.82 0.06
C MET A 187 -17.44 -11.96 -1.05
N PRO A 188 -18.73 -12.14 -1.36
CA PRO A 188 -19.47 -11.16 -2.15
C PRO A 188 -19.36 -9.78 -1.49
N ASN A 189 -19.07 -8.75 -2.28
CA ASN A 189 -18.75 -7.40 -1.81
C ASN A 189 -17.61 -7.36 -0.76
N GLY A 190 -16.73 -8.38 -0.74
CA GLY A 190 -15.63 -8.47 0.22
C GLY A 190 -14.41 -7.66 -0.22
N PRO A 191 -13.72 -8.06 -1.30
CA PRO A 191 -12.55 -7.34 -1.78
C PRO A 191 -12.82 -5.87 -2.13
N PHE A 192 -14.01 -5.59 -2.67
CA PHE A 192 -14.48 -4.25 -3.01
C PHE A 192 -16.00 -4.27 -3.26
N ASP A 193 -16.63 -3.10 -3.23
CA ASP A 193 -18.08 -2.98 -3.44
C ASP A 193 -18.48 -3.48 -4.83
N GLY A 194 -19.55 -4.28 -4.89
CA GLY A 194 -20.01 -4.93 -6.12
C GLY A 194 -19.20 -6.17 -6.55
N PHE A 195 -18.21 -6.63 -5.78
CA PHE A 195 -17.49 -7.86 -6.11
C PHE A 195 -18.42 -9.08 -6.08
N ASN A 196 -18.45 -9.82 -7.20
CA ASN A 196 -19.14 -11.11 -7.32
C ASN A 196 -18.35 -12.06 -8.24
N GLY A 197 -17.10 -12.30 -7.86
CA GLY A 197 -16.13 -13.10 -8.61
C GLY A 197 -15.76 -14.41 -7.92
N ASN A 198 -15.01 -15.25 -8.65
CA ASN A 198 -14.39 -16.45 -8.12
C ASN A 198 -12.87 -16.29 -8.10
N CYS A 199 -12.22 -17.04 -7.22
CA CYS A 199 -10.77 -17.13 -7.24
C CYS A 199 -10.31 -18.10 -8.33
N HIS A 200 -9.31 -17.72 -9.12
CA HIS A 200 -8.71 -18.62 -10.10
C HIS A 200 -8.05 -19.82 -9.40
N SER A 201 -8.04 -21.00 -10.01
CA SER A 201 -7.53 -22.25 -9.40
C SER A 201 -6.08 -22.17 -8.93
N ASP A 202 -5.28 -21.33 -9.59
CA ASP A 202 -3.86 -21.10 -9.29
C ASP A 202 -3.66 -20.17 -8.09
N TYR A 203 -4.75 -19.64 -7.53
CA TYR A 203 -4.81 -18.78 -6.35
C TYR A 203 -5.70 -19.41 -5.27
N LYS A 204 -5.87 -20.74 -5.30
CA LYS A 204 -6.60 -21.52 -4.30
C LYS A 204 -5.69 -22.57 -3.67
N THR A 205 -4.93 -22.16 -2.67
CA THR A 205 -4.11 -23.08 -1.87
C THR A 205 -5.01 -24.05 -1.09
N ILE A 206 -4.68 -25.34 -1.16
CA ILE A 206 -5.37 -26.41 -0.42
C ILE A 206 -4.30 -27.35 0.13
N ILE A 207 -4.30 -27.56 1.44
CA ILE A 207 -3.37 -28.47 2.13
C ILE A 207 -4.20 -29.45 2.96
N SER A 208 -3.96 -30.75 2.76
CA SER A 208 -4.71 -31.80 3.45
C SER A 208 -4.40 -31.88 4.94
N LYS A 209 -5.34 -32.41 5.71
CA LYS A 209 -5.14 -32.75 7.13
C LYS A 209 -4.13 -33.88 7.28
N THR A 210 -3.58 -34.02 8.49
CA THR A 210 -2.86 -35.24 8.85
C THR A 210 -3.76 -36.46 8.65
N THR A 211 -3.21 -37.46 7.98
CA THR A 211 -3.76 -38.81 7.93
C THR A 211 -2.72 -39.68 8.63
N ASN A 212 -3.11 -40.40 9.68
CA ASN A 212 -2.26 -41.34 10.44
C ASN A 212 -1.42 -40.77 11.60
N GLY A 213 -1.72 -39.58 12.10
CA GLY A 213 -1.20 -39.08 13.39
C GLY A 213 0.20 -38.46 13.37
N SER A 214 0.84 -38.36 12.19
CA SER A 214 2.02 -37.52 11.98
C SER A 214 1.60 -36.12 11.53
N ASP A 215 2.11 -35.08 12.18
CA ASP A 215 1.79 -33.69 11.83
C ASP A 215 2.06 -33.42 10.33
N THR A 216 1.12 -32.79 9.63
CA THR A 216 1.39 -32.24 8.30
C THR A 216 2.08 -30.91 8.50
N ILE A 217 3.28 -30.71 7.95
CA ILE A 217 4.04 -29.47 8.07
C ILE A 217 4.47 -29.05 6.68
N GLU A 218 4.07 -27.85 6.27
CA GLU A 218 4.43 -27.25 4.99
C GLU A 218 4.99 -25.86 5.26
N THR A 219 6.03 -25.47 4.53
CA THR A 219 6.69 -24.17 4.71
C THR A 219 7.03 -23.55 3.36
N ILE A 220 6.84 -22.24 3.27
CA ILE A 220 7.23 -21.42 2.12
C ILE A 220 8.00 -20.22 2.63
N ASN A 221 9.14 -19.92 2.00
CA ASN A 221 9.97 -18.75 2.33
C ASN A 221 10.03 -17.82 1.13
N ALA A 222 9.81 -16.53 1.36
CA ALA A 222 9.81 -15.52 0.31
C ALA A 222 11.20 -15.39 -0.34
N HIS A 223 12.27 -15.61 0.42
CA HIS A 223 13.65 -15.54 -0.06
C HIS A 223 14.04 -16.71 -0.99
N ASP A 224 13.29 -17.81 -0.97
CA ASP A 224 13.58 -19.00 -1.80
C ASP A 224 12.90 -18.92 -3.18
N ILE A 225 12.07 -17.91 -3.43
CA ILE A 225 11.25 -17.79 -4.65
C ILE A 225 11.84 -16.70 -5.54
N LEU A 226 12.32 -17.08 -6.73
CA LEU A 226 12.87 -16.11 -7.66
C LEU A 226 11.76 -15.32 -8.37
N PRO A 227 12.04 -14.08 -8.83
CA PRO A 227 11.07 -13.29 -9.58
C PRO A 227 10.52 -14.04 -10.79
N GLY A 228 9.20 -14.21 -10.85
CA GLY A 228 8.50 -14.91 -11.94
C GLY A 228 8.36 -16.42 -11.76
N GLU A 229 8.89 -16.99 -10.69
CA GLU A 229 8.64 -18.39 -10.33
C GLU A 229 7.29 -18.58 -9.64
N SER A 230 6.71 -19.77 -9.82
CA SER A 230 5.52 -20.17 -9.07
C SER A 230 5.94 -20.65 -7.68
N ASN A 231 5.03 -20.52 -6.73
CA ASN A 231 5.27 -21.00 -5.38
C ASN A 231 5.50 -22.53 -5.34
N PRO A 232 6.35 -23.01 -4.42
CA PRO A 232 6.47 -24.44 -4.17
C PRO A 232 5.14 -25.01 -3.68
N LEU A 233 4.71 -26.12 -4.28
CA LEU A 233 3.54 -26.85 -3.81
C LEU A 233 3.72 -27.27 -2.34
N PRO A 234 2.64 -27.28 -1.53
CA PRO A 234 1.25 -27.10 -1.93
C PRO A 234 0.77 -25.64 -1.95
N PHE A 235 1.61 -24.68 -1.57
CA PHE A 235 1.27 -23.25 -1.65
C PHE A 235 1.12 -22.82 -3.11
N LYS A 236 0.08 -22.03 -3.38
CA LYS A 236 -0.18 -21.45 -4.70
C LYS A 236 -0.08 -19.93 -4.65
N ASN A 237 -0.38 -19.26 -5.77
CA ASN A 237 -0.09 -17.84 -6.00
C ASN A 237 -0.90 -16.87 -5.13
N ASP A 238 -1.82 -17.36 -4.29
CA ASP A 238 -2.52 -16.54 -3.28
C ASP A 238 -1.69 -16.29 -2.02
N PHE A 239 -0.58 -17.01 -1.84
CA PHE A 239 0.48 -16.68 -0.89
C PHE A 239 1.52 -15.87 -1.63
N VAL A 240 1.49 -14.55 -1.53
CA VAL A 240 2.30 -13.65 -2.34
C VAL A 240 3.59 -13.28 -1.61
N PRO A 241 4.77 -13.76 -2.05
CA PRO A 241 6.03 -13.28 -1.51
C PRO A 241 6.29 -11.83 -1.97
N ASP A 242 6.60 -10.95 -1.03
CA ASP A 242 7.02 -9.56 -1.29
C ASP A 242 8.14 -9.18 -0.32
N LEU A 243 9.39 -9.23 -0.78
CA LEU A 243 10.56 -8.89 0.03
C LEU A 243 10.60 -7.42 0.44
N ASN A 244 9.82 -6.56 -0.23
CA ASN A 244 9.72 -5.13 0.06
C ASN A 244 8.36 -4.78 0.69
N LEU A 245 7.67 -5.77 1.29
CA LEU A 245 6.40 -5.55 1.96
C LEU A 245 6.56 -4.50 3.08
N ASP A 246 5.86 -3.38 2.94
CA ASP A 246 5.77 -2.32 3.95
C ASP A 246 4.29 -2.08 4.32
N PRO A 247 3.74 -2.86 5.28
CA PRO A 247 2.35 -2.71 5.69
C PRO A 247 2.05 -1.34 6.30
N PHE A 248 3.05 -0.69 6.92
CA PHE A 248 2.89 0.63 7.52
C PHE A 248 2.68 1.68 6.43
N TYR A 249 3.49 1.63 5.37
CA TYR A 249 3.29 2.47 4.19
C TYR A 249 1.97 2.15 3.48
N ASN A 250 1.66 0.87 3.28
CA ASN A 250 0.41 0.47 2.61
C ASN A 250 -0.85 0.98 3.34
N LEU A 251 -0.79 1.08 4.68
CA LEU A 251 -1.94 1.49 5.49
C LEU A 251 -1.99 3.00 5.74
N PHE A 252 -0.85 3.61 6.07
CA PHE A 252 -0.79 5.02 6.52
C PHE A 252 -0.18 5.96 5.47
N ASN A 253 0.30 5.44 4.34
CA ASN A 253 1.00 6.19 3.29
C ASN A 253 2.21 6.98 3.82
N LEU A 254 2.89 6.41 4.82
CA LEU A 254 4.07 6.97 5.46
C LEU A 254 5.13 5.87 5.58
N PRO A 255 6.43 6.16 5.36
CA PRO A 255 7.46 5.15 5.56
C PRO A 255 7.54 4.74 7.03
N LYS A 256 7.76 3.45 7.31
CA LYS A 256 7.91 2.96 8.69
C LYS A 256 9.20 3.49 9.32
N ASN A 257 9.06 4.33 10.34
CA ASN A 257 10.16 4.76 11.22
C ASN A 257 9.58 5.29 12.54
N THR A 258 10.44 5.48 13.55
CA THR A 258 10.03 5.92 14.89
C THR A 258 9.27 7.24 14.87
N GLU A 259 9.67 8.20 14.04
CA GLU A 259 9.00 9.51 13.95
C GLU A 259 7.58 9.39 13.40
N ASN A 260 7.40 8.63 12.31
CA ASN A 260 6.09 8.43 11.70
C ASN A 260 5.17 7.56 12.57
N ILE A 261 5.71 6.57 13.27
CA ILE A 261 4.94 5.78 14.25
C ILE A 261 4.42 6.71 15.36
N LEU A 262 5.28 7.59 15.90
CA LEU A 262 4.86 8.56 16.91
C LEU A 262 3.81 9.54 16.35
N LYS A 263 4.02 10.04 15.14
CA LYS A 263 3.08 10.95 14.46
C LYS A 263 1.69 10.35 14.30
N VAL A 264 1.59 9.11 13.85
CA VAL A 264 0.29 8.42 13.65
C VAL A 264 -0.33 8.06 15.00
N SER A 265 0.45 7.41 15.88
CA SER A 265 -0.07 6.93 17.17
C SER A 265 -0.55 8.04 18.10
N GLN A 266 0.02 9.24 18.01
CA GLN A 266 -0.35 10.39 18.82
C GLN A 266 -1.37 11.33 18.14
N ASN A 267 -1.86 10.99 16.94
CA ASN A 267 -2.93 11.75 16.30
C ASN A 267 -4.25 11.53 17.05
N THR A 268 -4.61 12.44 17.96
CA THR A 268 -5.79 12.32 18.83
C THR A 268 -7.12 12.41 18.09
N GLU A 269 -7.13 12.83 16.83
CA GLU A 269 -8.33 12.79 15.99
C GLU A 269 -8.60 11.38 15.46
N GLU A 270 -7.55 10.59 15.22
CA GLU A 270 -7.64 9.26 14.62
C GLU A 270 -7.50 8.13 15.63
N PHE A 271 -6.68 8.32 16.66
CA PHE A 271 -6.32 7.28 17.61
C PHE A 271 -6.53 7.69 19.06
N VAL A 272 -7.02 6.72 19.85
CA VAL A 272 -6.86 6.74 21.30
C VAL A 272 -5.57 5.99 21.63
N TYR A 273 -4.57 6.70 22.13
CA TYR A 273 -3.31 6.10 22.57
C TYR A 273 -3.35 5.67 24.03
N LYS A 274 -2.92 4.44 24.32
CA LYS A 274 -2.84 3.88 25.68
C LYS A 274 -1.53 3.12 25.87
N LYS A 275 -0.79 3.50 26.91
CA LYS A 275 0.35 2.71 27.39
C LYS A 275 -0.15 1.63 28.35
N ILE A 276 0.09 0.36 28.03
CA ILE A 276 -0.33 -0.78 28.83
C ILE A 276 0.77 -1.13 29.83
N THR A 277 0.43 -1.09 31.12
CA THR A 277 1.34 -1.43 32.23
C THR A 277 1.14 -2.86 32.73
N SER A 278 -0.07 -3.42 32.58
CA SER A 278 -0.41 -4.80 32.88
C SER A 278 -0.98 -5.46 31.64
N ALA A 279 -0.43 -6.59 31.19
CA ALA A 279 -0.85 -7.23 29.95
C ALA A 279 -2.36 -7.55 29.91
N THR A 280 -2.95 -7.91 31.05
CA THR A 280 -4.37 -8.24 31.18
C THR A 280 -5.31 -7.04 31.12
N SER A 281 -4.83 -5.81 31.27
CA SER A 281 -5.70 -4.63 31.25
C SER A 281 -6.09 -4.20 29.83
N CYS A 282 -5.41 -4.71 28.80
CA CYS A 282 -5.70 -4.32 27.43
C CYS A 282 -7.11 -4.74 26.98
N SER A 283 -7.63 -5.89 27.43
CA SER A 283 -9.00 -6.32 27.09
C SER A 283 -10.06 -5.31 27.51
N GLN A 284 -9.89 -4.68 28.68
CA GLN A 284 -10.80 -3.64 29.15
C GLN A 284 -10.70 -2.36 28.30
N GLU A 285 -9.48 -1.93 27.97
CA GLU A 285 -9.29 -0.75 27.10
C GLU A 285 -9.88 -0.98 25.70
N ILE A 286 -9.73 -2.19 25.14
CA ILE A 286 -10.33 -2.58 23.86
C ILE A 286 -11.85 -2.52 23.94
N ASN A 287 -12.45 -3.19 24.92
CA ASN A 287 -13.90 -3.18 25.08
C ASN A 287 -14.44 -1.76 25.23
N ASN A 288 -13.85 -0.96 26.13
CA ASN A 288 -14.28 0.42 26.37
C ASN A 288 -14.22 1.29 25.11
N HIS A 289 -13.19 1.14 24.29
CA HIS A 289 -13.05 1.92 23.05
C HIS A 289 -14.07 1.48 21.99
N PHE A 290 -14.17 0.17 21.73
CA PHE A 290 -14.96 -0.35 20.61
C PHE A 290 -16.47 -0.35 20.89
N THR A 291 -16.88 -0.41 22.16
CA THR A 291 -18.29 -0.28 22.56
C THR A 291 -18.67 1.12 23.03
N GLY A 292 -17.73 2.06 23.08
CA GLY A 292 -17.93 3.44 23.53
C GLY A 292 -18.72 4.30 22.54
N THR A 293 -19.16 5.48 22.99
CA THR A 293 -19.94 6.44 22.18
C THR A 293 -19.08 7.45 21.41
N ASN A 294 -17.85 7.73 21.88
CA ASN A 294 -16.88 8.60 21.20
C ASN A 294 -15.80 7.73 20.57
N LYS A 295 -16.07 7.21 19.37
CA LYS A 295 -15.14 6.32 18.65
C LYS A 295 -14.22 7.13 17.76
N ASN A 296 -12.93 7.06 18.03
CA ASN A 296 -11.92 7.41 17.03
C ASN A 296 -11.78 6.26 16.01
N LYS A 297 -11.03 6.48 14.92
CA LYS A 297 -10.77 5.45 13.90
C LYS A 297 -10.07 4.22 14.48
N GLY A 298 -9.27 4.38 15.55
CA GLY A 298 -8.56 3.27 16.15
C GLY A 298 -8.13 3.43 17.60
N LEU A 299 -7.71 2.30 18.16
CA LEU A 299 -7.08 2.19 19.47
C LEU A 299 -5.62 1.78 19.27
N TRP A 300 -4.70 2.57 19.83
CA TRP A 300 -3.27 2.30 19.78
C TRP A 300 -2.76 1.92 21.16
N LEU A 301 -2.42 0.63 21.34
CA LEU A 301 -1.90 0.08 22.58
C LEU A 301 -0.39 -0.08 22.49
N HIS A 302 0.36 0.54 23.41
CA HIS A 302 1.80 0.36 23.53
C HIS A 302 2.12 -0.53 24.73
N GLY A 303 2.72 -1.70 24.51
CA GLY A 303 3.09 -2.67 25.54
C GLY A 303 2.39 -4.02 25.37
N HIS A 304 2.67 -4.95 26.29
CA HIS A 304 2.11 -6.31 26.24
C HIS A 304 0.58 -6.29 26.33
N CYS A 305 -0.07 -7.19 25.59
CA CYS A 305 -1.50 -7.37 25.64
C CYS A 305 -1.85 -8.86 25.70
N TYR A 306 -2.57 -9.24 26.75
CA TYR A 306 -3.08 -10.59 26.94
C TYR A 306 -4.60 -10.55 27.09
N ILE A 307 -5.27 -11.19 26.16
CA ILE A 307 -6.73 -11.26 26.08
C ILE A 307 -7.13 -12.70 26.33
N ASN A 308 -7.82 -12.94 27.43
CA ASN A 308 -8.24 -14.29 27.85
C ASN A 308 -9.75 -14.54 27.70
N SER A 309 -10.44 -13.66 26.98
CA SER A 309 -11.86 -13.74 26.69
C SER A 309 -12.13 -13.38 25.23
N PRO A 310 -13.13 -13.98 24.56
CA PRO A 310 -13.51 -13.58 23.22
C PRO A 310 -13.82 -12.07 23.14
N LEU A 311 -13.32 -11.42 22.10
CA LEU A 311 -13.71 -10.07 21.70
C LEU A 311 -14.73 -10.19 20.58
N ASP A 312 -16.01 -10.08 20.92
CA ASP A 312 -17.10 -9.98 19.94
C ASP A 312 -17.62 -8.55 19.92
N LEU A 313 -16.95 -7.69 19.15
CA LEU A 313 -17.20 -6.25 19.12
C LEU A 313 -18.14 -5.97 17.96
N GLN A 314 -19.44 -6.11 18.24
CA GLN A 314 -20.55 -5.88 17.32
C GLN A 314 -20.71 -4.38 17.01
N SER A 315 -19.73 -3.80 16.32
CA SER A 315 -19.72 -2.42 15.83
C SER A 315 -19.90 -2.42 14.31
N ASN A 316 -20.73 -1.50 13.81
CA ASN A 316 -20.87 -1.26 12.37
C ASN A 316 -19.76 -0.34 11.83
N ASP A 317 -19.00 0.29 12.72
CA ASP A 317 -17.90 1.17 12.38
C ASP A 317 -16.65 0.34 12.12
N SER A 318 -16.01 0.57 10.98
CA SER A 318 -14.69 0.02 10.68
C SER A 318 -13.67 0.65 11.63
N GLN A 319 -12.94 -0.15 12.39
CA GLN A 319 -11.96 0.33 13.38
C GLN A 319 -10.62 -0.41 13.26
N ILE A 320 -9.54 0.18 13.77
CA ILE A 320 -8.24 -0.47 13.84
C ILE A 320 -7.78 -0.67 15.28
N LEU A 321 -7.27 -1.85 15.59
CA LEU A 321 -6.57 -2.15 16.83
C LEU A 321 -5.07 -2.28 16.54
N VAL A 322 -4.28 -1.37 17.09
CA VAL A 322 -2.81 -1.41 16.98
C VAL A 322 -2.21 -1.87 18.30
N ILE A 323 -1.30 -2.84 18.26
CA ILE A 323 -0.48 -3.28 19.39
C ILE A 323 0.97 -3.05 19.02
N GLN A 324 1.64 -2.17 19.76
CA GLN A 324 3.01 -1.75 19.52
C GLN A 324 3.96 -2.27 20.61
N ASP A 325 5.12 -2.78 20.18
CA ASP A 325 6.30 -3.08 21.01
C ASP A 325 6.00 -3.98 22.22
N GLY A 326 5.03 -4.87 22.05
CA GLY A 326 4.53 -5.75 23.09
C GLY A 326 4.25 -7.16 22.58
N ALA A 327 4.35 -8.11 23.51
CA ALA A 327 3.87 -9.47 23.29
C ALA A 327 2.34 -9.44 23.17
N PHE A 328 1.80 -10.10 22.15
CA PHE A 328 0.36 -10.17 21.94
C PHE A 328 -0.15 -11.60 22.07
N ALA A 329 -1.00 -11.84 23.06
CA ALA A 329 -1.60 -13.13 23.30
C ALA A 329 -3.13 -13.04 23.34
N LEU A 330 -3.81 -13.94 22.63
CA LEU A 330 -5.27 -14.02 22.58
C LEU A 330 -5.73 -15.45 22.81
N PHE A 331 -6.70 -15.64 23.70
CA PHE A 331 -7.50 -16.85 23.82
C PHE A 331 -8.97 -16.53 23.57
N GLY A 332 -9.42 -16.82 22.35
CA GLY A 332 -10.81 -16.64 21.93
C GLY A 332 -10.94 -16.02 20.55
N ALA A 333 -12.19 -15.82 20.13
CA ALA A 333 -12.51 -15.10 18.90
C ALA A 333 -12.10 -13.62 19.02
N MET A 334 -11.70 -13.00 17.91
CA MET A 334 -11.60 -11.54 17.79
C MET A 334 -12.39 -11.15 16.55
N ASN A 335 -13.71 -11.08 16.75
CA ASN A 335 -14.68 -10.78 15.73
C ASN A 335 -15.09 -9.32 15.83
N PHE A 336 -14.61 -8.50 14.90
CA PHE A 336 -15.04 -7.12 14.77
C PHE A 336 -14.88 -6.64 13.33
N LYS A 337 -15.62 -5.59 12.98
CA LYS A 337 -15.48 -4.90 11.70
C LYS A 337 -14.25 -4.00 11.77
N GLY A 338 -13.12 -4.48 11.29
CA GLY A 338 -11.87 -3.76 11.48
C GLY A 338 -10.62 -4.52 11.10
N THR A 339 -9.48 -3.91 11.38
CA THR A 339 -8.15 -4.48 11.14
C THR A 339 -7.39 -4.59 12.46
N THR A 340 -6.63 -5.67 12.66
CA THR A 340 -5.64 -5.74 13.73
C THR A 340 -4.24 -5.54 13.15
N TYR A 341 -3.46 -4.66 13.78
CA TYR A 341 -2.08 -4.36 13.40
C TYR A 341 -1.16 -4.61 14.60
N HIS A 342 -0.28 -5.59 14.50
CA HIS A 342 0.77 -5.84 15.48
C HIS A 342 2.11 -5.36 14.93
N ILE A 343 2.70 -4.34 15.57
CA ILE A 343 3.97 -3.73 15.15
C ILE A 343 5.05 -4.01 16.19
N VAL A 344 6.10 -4.71 15.76
CA VAL A 344 7.26 -5.05 16.58
C VAL A 344 8.52 -5.04 15.72
N ASP A 345 9.59 -4.46 16.24
CA ASP A 345 10.92 -4.59 15.66
C ASP A 345 11.82 -5.39 16.62
N MET A 346 12.02 -6.68 16.34
CA MET A 346 12.88 -7.54 17.16
C MET A 346 14.38 -7.26 16.97
N SER A 347 14.77 -6.43 15.99
CA SER A 347 16.16 -5.95 15.89
C SER A 347 16.49 -4.94 16.99
N ASN A 348 15.48 -4.28 17.56
CA ASN A 348 15.63 -3.42 18.73
C ASN A 348 15.78 -4.28 19.99
N SER A 349 16.99 -4.30 20.55
CA SER A 349 17.30 -5.11 21.74
C SER A 349 16.44 -4.80 22.96
N ILE A 350 15.95 -3.56 23.12
CA ILE A 350 15.08 -3.19 24.24
C ILE A 350 13.71 -3.86 24.08
N VAL A 351 13.13 -3.78 22.87
CA VAL A 351 11.83 -4.40 22.54
C VAL A 351 11.93 -5.92 22.62
N ALA A 352 12.96 -6.51 22.00
CA ALA A 352 13.21 -7.94 22.02
C ALA A 352 13.34 -8.47 23.46
N ASN A 353 14.21 -7.86 24.27
CA ASN A 353 14.38 -8.25 25.67
C ASN A 353 13.08 -8.12 26.48
N ASN A 354 12.29 -7.07 26.23
CA ASN A 354 11.02 -6.87 26.92
C ASN A 354 10.02 -8.00 26.59
N ILE A 355 9.88 -8.35 25.32
CA ILE A 355 9.01 -9.44 24.84
C ILE A 355 9.49 -10.80 25.35
N SER A 356 10.77 -11.13 25.21
CA SER A 356 11.33 -12.39 25.71
C SER A 356 11.15 -12.53 27.23
N ASN A 357 11.35 -11.45 27.99
CA ASN A 357 11.11 -11.44 29.44
C ASN A 357 9.64 -11.69 29.80
N TYR A 358 8.70 -11.15 29.01
CA TYR A 358 7.28 -11.42 29.21
C TYR A 358 6.97 -12.90 29.02
N TRP A 359 7.42 -13.51 27.92
CA TRP A 359 7.19 -14.92 27.67
C TRP A 359 7.86 -15.81 28.72
N ASN A 360 9.11 -15.53 29.09
CA ASN A 360 9.81 -16.27 30.14
C ASN A 360 9.10 -16.21 31.50
N LYS A 361 8.55 -15.04 31.87
CA LYS A 361 7.75 -14.91 33.10
C LYS A 361 6.42 -15.65 32.99
N SER A 362 5.77 -15.58 31.83
CA SER A 362 4.49 -16.25 31.62
C SER A 362 4.60 -17.75 31.86
N HIS A 363 5.67 -18.42 31.40
CA HIS A 363 5.91 -19.87 31.59
C HIS A 363 5.75 -20.36 33.05
N GLY A 364 5.93 -19.51 34.07
CA GLY A 364 5.85 -19.89 35.48
C GLY A 364 4.46 -19.85 36.16
N SER A 365 3.37 -19.51 35.45
CA SER A 365 2.03 -19.33 36.04
C SER A 365 0.99 -20.29 35.44
N THR A 366 -0.03 -20.77 36.16
CA THR A 366 -0.97 -21.79 35.67
C THR A 366 -1.81 -21.42 34.43
N ALA A 367 -1.83 -20.16 33.99
CA ALA A 367 -2.39 -19.73 32.69
C ALA A 367 -1.44 -19.97 31.50
N SER A 368 -0.21 -20.42 31.76
CA SER A 368 0.91 -20.50 30.81
C SER A 368 1.02 -21.79 30.03
N SER A 369 0.45 -22.89 30.53
CA SER A 369 0.74 -24.22 29.98
C SER A 369 0.23 -24.40 28.54
N ALA A 370 -0.86 -23.73 28.18
CA ALA A 370 -1.40 -23.77 26.83
C ALA A 370 -0.61 -22.90 25.84
N LEU A 371 0.03 -21.80 26.29
CA LEU A 371 0.87 -20.95 25.43
C LEU A 371 2.30 -21.48 25.31
N SER A 372 2.81 -22.11 26.37
CA SER A 372 4.24 -22.47 26.48
C SER A 372 4.72 -23.40 25.37
N GLU A 373 3.85 -24.25 24.82
CA GLU A 373 4.19 -25.11 23.68
C GLU A 373 4.55 -24.30 22.42
N PHE A 374 4.03 -23.09 22.29
CA PHE A 374 4.17 -22.24 21.10
C PHE A 374 5.15 -21.07 21.31
N VAL A 375 5.79 -20.98 22.48
CA VAL A 375 6.81 -19.97 22.70
C VAL A 375 8.15 -20.47 22.17
N GLU A 376 8.69 -19.68 21.24
CA GLU A 376 10.00 -19.80 20.62
C GLU A 376 10.83 -18.53 20.94
N PRO A 377 12.16 -18.54 20.71
CA PRO A 377 13.04 -17.43 21.12
C PRO A 377 12.62 -16.05 20.60
N THR A 378 12.00 -15.98 19.43
CA THR A 378 11.58 -14.74 18.76
C THR A 378 10.05 -14.60 18.67
N THR A 379 9.29 -15.34 19.48
CA THR A 379 7.83 -15.21 19.51
C THR A 379 7.40 -13.80 19.88
N THR A 380 6.58 -13.17 19.03
CA THR A 380 5.96 -11.86 19.28
C THR A 380 4.50 -12.02 19.63
N SER A 381 3.79 -12.98 19.03
CA SER A 381 2.38 -13.23 19.30
C SER A 381 1.97 -14.69 19.22
N ILE A 382 0.98 -15.05 20.04
CA ILE A 382 0.30 -16.35 20.03
C ILE A 382 -1.21 -16.10 20.15
N MET A 383 -1.97 -16.44 19.12
CA MET A 383 -3.42 -16.25 19.10
C MET A 383 -4.12 -17.60 18.93
N PHE A 384 -4.88 -18.00 19.94
CA PHE A 384 -5.85 -19.09 19.83
C PHE A 384 -7.12 -18.55 19.21
N TYR A 385 -7.24 -18.77 17.91
CA TYR A 385 -8.06 -17.94 17.05
C TYR A 385 -9.12 -18.74 16.31
N SER A 386 -10.39 -18.41 16.53
CA SER A 386 -11.49 -19.02 15.80
C SER A 386 -12.02 -18.15 14.64
N SER A 387 -11.94 -16.82 14.76
CA SER A 387 -12.43 -15.89 13.73
C SER A 387 -11.64 -14.59 13.67
N ALA A 388 -11.30 -14.19 12.43
CA ALA A 388 -10.57 -12.98 12.04
C ALA A 388 -11.36 -11.67 12.13
N PRO A 389 -10.71 -10.49 12.29
CA PRO A 389 -11.35 -9.22 12.04
C PRO A 389 -11.57 -9.11 10.52
N LYS A 390 -12.70 -8.55 10.11
CA LYS A 390 -13.11 -8.60 8.70
C LYS A 390 -12.20 -7.79 7.77
N GLY A 391 -11.56 -6.74 8.27
CA GLY A 391 -10.62 -5.89 7.54
C GLY A 391 -9.20 -6.44 7.47
N GLY A 392 -8.99 -7.70 7.89
CA GLY A 392 -7.70 -8.38 7.82
C GLY A 392 -6.81 -8.21 9.05
N VAL A 393 -5.65 -8.86 8.97
CA VAL A 393 -4.66 -8.90 10.07
C VAL A 393 -3.26 -8.59 9.54
N ILE A 394 -2.54 -7.71 10.23
CA ILE A 394 -1.22 -7.25 9.85
C ILE A 394 -0.23 -7.57 10.99
N TYR A 395 0.76 -8.40 10.68
CA TYR A 395 1.91 -8.71 11.54
C TYR A 395 3.16 -8.03 10.99
N ASP A 396 3.34 -6.76 11.34
CA ASP A 396 4.55 -6.00 11.01
C ASP A 396 5.63 -6.26 12.07
N VAL A 397 6.05 -7.52 12.15
CA VAL A 397 6.89 -8.08 13.22
C VAL A 397 8.27 -8.47 12.71
N SER A 398 9.09 -7.47 12.37
CA SER A 398 10.42 -7.73 11.79
C SER A 398 11.30 -8.56 12.73
N GLY A 399 11.86 -9.67 12.22
CA GLY A 399 12.69 -10.60 13.00
C GLY A 399 11.94 -11.42 14.06
N GLY A 400 10.61 -11.36 14.08
CA GLY A 400 9.75 -12.06 15.04
C GLY A 400 8.91 -13.16 14.40
N ILE A 401 8.31 -14.00 15.26
CA ILE A 401 7.37 -15.06 14.88
C ILE A 401 6.00 -14.79 15.48
N SER A 402 4.97 -14.78 14.64
CA SER A 402 3.56 -14.77 15.04
C SER A 402 2.94 -16.16 14.82
N THR A 403 2.21 -16.66 15.81
CA THR A 403 1.58 -17.99 15.74
C THR A 403 0.08 -17.89 15.93
N ILE A 404 -0.68 -18.51 15.02
CA ILE A 404 -2.13 -18.64 15.10
C ILE A 404 -2.47 -20.11 15.30
N VAL A 405 -3.19 -20.43 16.37
CA VAL A 405 -3.51 -21.80 16.80
C VAL A 405 -5.02 -21.99 16.80
N GLY A 406 -5.50 -23.15 16.31
CA GLY A 406 -6.91 -23.55 16.40
C GLY A 406 -7.60 -23.75 15.06
N ASP A 407 -8.92 -23.64 15.09
CA ASP A 407 -9.81 -23.73 13.92
C ASP A 407 -10.17 -22.31 13.43
N ILE A 408 -9.35 -21.77 12.54
CA ILE A 408 -9.39 -20.37 12.10
C ILE A 408 -10.34 -20.22 10.90
N SER A 409 -11.19 -19.20 10.94
CA SER A 409 -11.96 -18.73 9.78
C SER A 409 -11.70 -17.25 9.54
N LEU A 410 -11.23 -16.91 8.34
CA LEU A 410 -11.05 -15.53 7.91
C LEU A 410 -11.98 -15.23 6.75
N GLU A 411 -12.79 -14.18 6.91
CA GLU A 411 -13.67 -13.66 5.87
C GLU A 411 -13.34 -12.19 5.61
N PHE A 412 -12.59 -11.94 4.55
CA PHE A 412 -12.08 -10.60 4.27
C PHE A 412 -13.13 -9.70 3.62
N HIS A 413 -13.18 -8.47 4.12
CA HIS A 413 -13.95 -7.34 3.64
C HIS A 413 -13.07 -6.09 3.69
N ALA A 414 -12.67 -5.57 2.52
CA ALA A 414 -11.75 -4.46 2.44
C ALA A 414 -12.36 -3.19 3.07
N GLU A 415 -13.67 -2.95 2.92
CA GLU A 415 -14.36 -1.81 3.55
C GLU A 415 -14.39 -1.87 5.09
N SER A 416 -14.06 -3.03 5.66
CA SER A 416 -13.91 -3.17 7.11
C SER A 416 -12.58 -2.60 7.62
N ASN A 417 -11.61 -2.32 6.76
CA ASN A 417 -10.41 -1.55 7.13
C ASN A 417 -10.74 -0.04 7.15
N PRO A 418 -10.57 0.68 8.28
CA PRO A 418 -10.88 2.12 8.36
C PRO A 418 -10.02 3.02 7.46
N TYR A 419 -8.87 2.51 6.99
CA TYR A 419 -8.00 3.19 6.04
C TYR A 419 -8.20 2.67 4.62
N PHE A 420 -9.20 1.82 4.38
CA PHE A 420 -9.53 1.38 3.04
C PHE A 420 -9.83 2.58 2.15
N GLN A 421 -8.99 2.74 1.14
CA GLN A 421 -9.25 3.65 0.04
C GLN A 421 -9.66 2.79 -1.14
N ASP A 422 -10.91 2.94 -1.56
CA ASP A 422 -11.35 2.49 -2.89
C ASP A 422 -10.80 3.49 -3.92
N GLY A 423 -9.47 3.49 -4.04
CA GLY A 423 -8.72 4.56 -4.70
C GLY A 423 -7.96 4.04 -5.91
N LYS A 424 -8.44 4.39 -7.09
CA LYS A 424 -7.89 3.91 -8.36
C LYS A 424 -6.44 4.35 -8.54
N TYR A 425 -6.12 5.65 -8.43
CA TYR A 425 -4.77 6.21 -8.63
C TYR A 425 -4.56 7.56 -7.94
N GLN A 426 -3.32 7.90 -7.55
CA GLN A 426 -2.88 9.19 -7.02
C GLN A 426 -1.48 9.57 -7.54
N TRP A 427 -1.15 10.87 -7.57
CA TRP A 427 0.21 11.32 -7.91
C TRP A 427 1.25 10.71 -6.97
N LYS A 428 2.38 10.25 -7.52
CA LYS A 428 3.55 9.93 -6.70
C LYS A 428 4.09 11.25 -6.15
N LYS A 429 4.40 11.30 -4.86
CA LYS A 429 5.00 12.48 -4.23
C LYS A 429 6.24 12.96 -5.00
N GLY A 430 6.29 14.25 -5.31
CA GLY A 430 7.33 14.90 -6.11
C GLY A 430 7.14 14.75 -7.63
N SER A 431 6.09 14.08 -8.08
CA SER A 431 5.72 14.05 -9.50
C SER A 431 4.86 15.24 -9.90
N TRP A 432 4.07 15.80 -8.99
CA TRP A 432 3.28 17.00 -9.26
C TRP A 432 4.00 18.23 -8.70
N ASN A 433 3.43 19.43 -8.84
CA ASN A 433 3.99 20.63 -8.19
C ASN A 433 3.64 20.64 -6.68
N ASP A 434 3.89 19.54 -5.99
CA ASP A 434 3.71 19.37 -4.56
C ASP A 434 5.00 19.81 -3.83
N LEU A 435 5.13 21.14 -3.67
CA LEU A 435 6.06 21.76 -2.71
C LEU A 435 5.55 21.64 -1.28
#